data_AF-A0A0T1ULX7-F1
#
_entry.id   AF-A0A0T1ULX7-F1
#
_cell.length_a   1.000
_cell.length_b   1.000
_cell.length_c   1.000
_cell.angle_alpha   90.00
_cell.angle_beta   90.00
_cell.angle_gamma   90.00
#
_symmetry.space_group_name_H-M   'P 1'
#
loop_
_entity.id
_entity.type
_entity.pdbx_description
1 polymer ?
#
loop_
_entity_poly.entity_id
_entity_poly.type
_entity_poly.pdbx_seq_one_letter_code
_entity_poly.pdbx_strand_id
1 'polypeptide(L)'
;MTDIRERAAVERELRSLIAEAARLDEAVVAELPADTDLFGPEIGLTSLAGVTLLGTVDKRYGVDVAALDLSLDSLQSIATLTDFVATHLQSH
;
A
#
# COMPACT_ATOMS: atom_id res chain seq x y z
N MET A 1 6.13 -7.71 -20.59
CA MET A 1 6.38 -6.25 -20.65
C MET A 1 5.16 -5.44 -20.22
N THR A 2 4.17 -6.07 -19.58
CA THR A 2 2.91 -5.47 -19.12
C THR A 2 2.95 -5.20 -17.61
N ASP A 3 3.61 -6.08 -16.84
CA ASP A 3 3.70 -6.00 -15.37
C ASP A 3 4.30 -4.72 -14.79
N ILE A 4 5.34 -4.15 -15.41
CA ILE A 4 6.03 -2.97 -14.83
C ILE A 4 5.14 -1.73 -14.86
N ARG A 5 4.31 -1.58 -15.90
CA ARG A 5 3.39 -0.44 -16.03
C ARG A 5 2.22 -0.56 -15.07
N GLU A 6 1.71 -1.78 -14.89
CA GLU A 6 0.65 -2.07 -13.93
C GLU A 6 1.12 -1.86 -12.50
N ARG A 7 2.32 -2.37 -12.16
CA ARG A 7 2.93 -2.12 -10.85
C ARG A 7 3.06 -0.63 -10.54
N ALA A 8 3.58 0.16 -11.48
CA ALA A 8 3.72 1.61 -11.28
C ALA A 8 2.38 2.36 -11.20
N ALA A 9 1.30 1.80 -11.75
CA ALA A 9 -0.06 2.33 -11.57
C ALA A 9 -0.59 2.01 -10.17
N VAL A 10 -0.47 0.74 -9.76
CA VAL A 10 -0.84 0.26 -8.41
C VAL A 10 -0.08 1.03 -7.33
N GLU A 11 1.22 1.25 -7.51
CA GLU A 11 2.06 1.99 -6.57
C GLU A 11 1.57 3.43 -6.38
N ARG A 12 1.24 4.13 -7.48
CA ARG A 12 0.72 5.50 -7.39
C ARG A 12 -0.62 5.55 -6.68
N GLU A 13 -1.51 4.63 -6.99
CA GLU A 13 -2.82 4.57 -6.35
C GLU A 13 -2.71 4.19 -4.86
N LEU A 14 -1.84 3.23 -4.51
CA LEU A 14 -1.53 2.89 -3.12
C LEU A 14 -0.94 4.07 -2.37
N ARG A 15 -0.02 4.84 -2.97
CA ARG A 15 0.52 6.06 -2.36
C ARG A 15 -0.59 7.07 -2.02
N SER A 16 -1.55 7.29 -2.93
CA SER A 16 -2.70 8.16 -2.63
C SER A 16 -3.54 7.61 -1.48
N LEU A 17 -3.79 6.29 -1.43
CA LEU A 17 -4.51 5.65 -0.33
C LEU A 17 -3.79 5.76 1.01
N ILE A 18 -2.47 5.58 1.00
CA ILE A 18 -1.60 5.71 2.18
C ILE A 18 -1.61 7.17 2.66
N ALA A 19 -1.50 8.14 1.75
CA ALA A 19 -1.57 9.56 2.08
C ALA A 19 -2.91 9.91 2.74
N GLU A 20 -4.02 9.44 2.18
CA GLU A 20 -5.35 9.63 2.76
C GLU A 20 -5.46 9.02 4.16
N ALA A 21 -4.99 7.77 4.33
CA ALA A 21 -5.03 7.07 5.61
C ALA A 21 -4.13 7.73 6.67
N ALA A 22 -2.94 8.20 6.27
CA ALA A 22 -2.00 8.91 7.13
C ALA A 22 -2.37 10.39 7.36
N ARG A 23 -3.36 10.92 6.64
CA ARG A 23 -3.71 12.34 6.58
C ARG A 23 -2.52 13.22 6.16
N LEU A 24 -1.74 12.72 5.20
CA LEU A 24 -0.63 13.41 4.56
C LEU A 24 -1.02 13.88 3.16
N ASP A 25 -0.29 14.83 2.62
CA ASP A 25 -0.43 15.23 1.23
C ASP A 25 0.10 14.14 0.30
N GLU A 26 -0.65 13.83 -0.76
CA GLU A 26 -0.24 12.83 -1.76
C GLU A 26 1.10 13.17 -2.41
N ALA A 27 1.40 14.47 -2.56
CA ALA A 27 2.66 14.95 -3.11
C ALA A 27 3.84 14.59 -2.19
N VAL A 28 3.66 14.66 -0.87
CA VAL A 28 4.69 14.28 0.09
C VAL A 28 4.95 12.78 -0.02
N VAL A 29 3.90 11.95 -0.02
CA VAL A 29 4.04 10.50 -0.12
C VAL A 29 4.58 10.07 -1.50
N ALA A 30 4.29 10.81 -2.56
CA ALA A 30 4.83 10.59 -3.90
C ALA A 30 6.34 10.86 -3.99
N GLU A 31 6.87 11.77 -3.17
CA GLU A 31 8.31 12.04 -3.08
C GLU A 31 9.04 11.06 -2.15
N LEU A 32 8.31 10.29 -1.32
CA LEU A 32 8.92 9.31 -0.43
C LEU A 32 9.50 8.10 -1.21
N PRO A 33 10.66 7.58 -0.78
CA PRO A 33 11.20 6.32 -1.25
C PRO A 33 10.18 5.17 -1.18
N ALA A 34 10.24 4.23 -2.13
CA ALA A 34 9.38 3.05 -2.07
C ALA A 34 9.70 2.16 -0.85
N ASP A 35 10.96 2.12 -0.41
CA ASP A 35 11.38 1.42 0.80
C ASP A 35 11.02 2.17 2.10
N THR A 36 10.26 3.26 2.04
CA THR A 36 9.80 3.97 3.24
C THR A 36 8.81 3.12 4.04
N ASP A 37 9.07 3.04 5.35
CA ASP A 37 8.23 2.30 6.27
C ASP A 37 6.87 2.97 6.49
N LEU A 38 5.79 2.18 6.34
CA LEU A 38 4.42 2.69 6.51
C LEU A 38 4.16 3.13 7.95
N PHE A 39 4.56 2.32 8.91
CA PHE A 39 4.47 2.61 10.35
C PHE A 39 5.66 3.39 10.88
N GLY A 40 6.62 3.77 10.01
CA GLY A 40 7.78 4.55 10.36
C GLY A 40 7.45 6.03 10.63
N PRO A 41 8.44 6.84 11.03
CA PRO A 41 8.23 8.26 11.35
C PRO A 41 7.89 9.13 10.13
N GLU A 42 8.21 8.68 8.91
CA GLU A 42 7.96 9.42 7.68
C GLU A 42 6.47 9.44 7.31
N ILE A 43 5.80 8.29 7.39
CA ILE A 43 4.36 8.16 7.11
C ILE A 43 3.52 8.19 8.37
N GLY A 44 4.00 7.54 9.44
CA GLY A 44 3.33 7.55 10.73
C GLY A 44 1.95 6.91 10.71
N LEU A 45 1.73 5.86 9.89
CA LEU A 45 0.45 5.15 9.90
C LEU A 45 0.15 4.64 11.31
N THR A 46 -1.01 5.00 11.81
CA THR A 46 -1.51 4.43 13.07
C THR A 46 -2.09 3.04 12.80
N SER A 47 -2.19 2.19 13.83
CA SER A 47 -2.82 0.86 13.68
C SER A 47 -4.24 0.94 13.10
N LEU A 48 -5.02 1.97 13.45
CA LEU A 48 -6.36 2.19 12.91
C LEU A 48 -6.33 2.61 11.43
N ALA A 49 -5.40 3.50 11.08
CA ALA A 49 -5.22 3.92 9.70
C ALA A 49 -4.71 2.77 8.81
N GLY A 50 -3.86 1.88 9.34
CA GLY A 50 -3.47 0.63 8.70
C GLY A 50 -4.68 -0.26 8.39
N VAL A 51 -5.55 -0.52 9.37
CA VAL A 51 -6.78 -1.31 9.14
C VAL A 51 -7.70 -0.64 8.10
N THR A 52 -7.79 0.69 8.11
CA THR A 52 -8.58 1.44 7.13
C THR A 52 -8.00 1.31 5.72
N LEU A 53 -6.68 1.39 5.58
CA LEU A 53 -5.98 1.14 4.33
C LEU A 53 -6.24 -0.28 3.83
N LEU A 54 -6.12 -1.30 4.69
CA LEU A 54 -6.37 -2.69 4.33
C LEU A 54 -7.79 -2.91 3.83
N GLY A 55 -8.79 -2.40 4.55
CA GLY A 55 -10.18 -2.48 4.12
C GLY A 55 -10.46 -1.70 2.82
N THR A 56 -9.62 -0.73 2.47
CA THR A 56 -9.72 0.01 1.20
C THR A 56 -9.06 -0.76 0.06
N VAL A 57 -7.90 -1.36 0.31
CA VAL A 57 -7.21 -2.26 -0.64
C VAL A 57 -8.07 -3.46 -0.98
N ASP A 58 -8.68 -4.11 0.01
CA ASP A 58 -9.65 -5.20 -0.19
C ASP A 58 -10.83 -4.76 -1.08
N LYS A 59 -11.45 -3.61 -0.79
CA LYS A 59 -12.57 -3.10 -1.59
C LYS A 59 -12.20 -2.73 -3.03
N ARG A 60 -10.99 -2.21 -3.26
CA ARG A 60 -10.55 -1.71 -4.58
C ARG A 60 -9.99 -2.81 -5.45
N TYR A 61 -9.21 -3.70 -4.85
CA TYR A 61 -8.42 -4.70 -5.56
C TYR A 61 -8.89 -6.13 -5.30
N GLY A 62 -9.78 -6.36 -4.32
CA GLY A 62 -10.17 -7.69 -3.89
C GLY A 62 -9.07 -8.44 -3.12
N VAL A 63 -8.07 -7.71 -2.61
CA VAL A 63 -6.91 -8.30 -1.93
C VAL A 63 -7.02 -8.04 -0.42
N ASP A 64 -7.41 -9.08 0.32
CA ASP A 64 -7.40 -9.05 1.78
C ASP A 64 -5.99 -9.35 2.32
N VAL A 65 -5.17 -8.31 2.44
CA VAL A 65 -3.80 -8.42 2.96
C VAL A 65 -3.79 -8.96 4.39
N ALA A 66 -4.76 -8.61 5.24
CA ALA A 66 -4.79 -9.10 6.62
C ALA A 66 -5.10 -10.61 6.68
N ALA A 67 -5.91 -11.12 5.75
CA ALA A 67 -6.19 -12.55 5.66
C ALA A 67 -5.06 -13.34 5.01
N LEU A 68 -4.39 -12.76 4.01
CA LEU A 68 -3.32 -13.41 3.27
C LEU A 68 -1.96 -13.34 4.01
N ASP A 69 -1.73 -12.26 4.76
CA ASP A 69 -0.52 -12.01 5.53
C ASP A 69 -0.88 -11.60 6.96
N LEU A 70 -1.00 -12.61 7.82
CA LEU A 70 -1.31 -12.43 9.25
C LEU A 70 -0.22 -11.68 10.02
N SER A 71 1.03 -11.69 9.53
CA SER A 71 2.15 -10.96 10.13
C SER A 71 2.14 -9.48 9.76
N LEU A 72 1.42 -9.11 8.69
CA LEU A 72 1.41 -7.79 8.08
C LEU A 72 2.83 -7.34 7.64
N ASP A 73 3.70 -8.28 7.28
CA ASP A 73 5.02 -8.01 6.70
C ASP A 73 4.89 -7.23 5.38
N SER A 74 3.79 -7.44 4.67
CA SER A 74 3.39 -6.71 3.47
C SER A 74 3.16 -5.22 3.73
N LEU A 75 2.88 -4.81 4.97
CA LEU A 75 2.76 -3.41 5.37
C LEU A 75 4.06 -2.82 5.92
N GLN A 76 5.20 -3.52 5.77
CA GLN A 76 6.49 -2.99 6.20
C GLN A 76 6.79 -1.66 5.51
N SER A 77 6.73 -1.63 4.17
CA SER A 77 7.08 -0.47 3.36
C SER A 77 6.16 -0.31 2.14
N ILE A 78 6.17 0.86 1.48
CA ILE A 78 5.35 1.13 0.28
C ILE A 78 5.63 0.09 -0.82
N ALA A 79 6.90 -0.24 -1.04
CA ALA A 79 7.37 -1.21 -2.02
C ALA A 79 6.78 -2.60 -1.76
N THR A 80 6.82 -3.06 -0.50
CA THR A 80 6.32 -4.38 -0.09
C THR A 80 4.82 -4.47 -0.30
N LEU A 81 4.06 -3.45 0.10
CA LEU A 81 2.61 -3.43 -0.09
C LEU A 81 2.25 -3.41 -1.59
N THR A 82 2.99 -2.62 -2.37
CA THR A 82 2.81 -2.55 -3.82
C THR A 82 3.09 -3.88 -4.50
N ASP A 83 4.19 -4.54 -4.13
CA ASP A 83 4.59 -5.82 -4.70
C ASP A 83 3.56 -6.92 -4.34
N PHE A 84 3.09 -6.90 -3.08
CA PHE A 84 2.04 -7.79 -2.61
C PHE A 84 0.74 -7.63 -3.38
N VAL A 85 0.22 -6.39 -3.46
CA VAL A 85 -1.02 -6.10 -4.18
C VAL A 85 -0.86 -6.43 -5.66
N ALA A 86 0.24 -6.03 -6.31
CA ALA A 86 0.47 -6.31 -7.73
C ALA A 86 0.55 -7.82 -8.03
N THR A 87 1.15 -8.60 -7.13
CA THR A 87 1.22 -10.07 -7.26
C THR A 87 -0.15 -10.72 -7.14
N HIS A 88 -0.99 -10.24 -6.21
CA HIS A 88 -2.33 -10.78 -5.98
C HIS A 88 -3.40 -10.22 -6.93
N LEU A 89 -3.13 -9.08 -7.58
CA LEU A 89 -4.03 -8.43 -8.55
C LEU A 89 -4.39 -9.35 -9.73
N GLN A 90 -3.46 -10.23 -10.16
CA GLN A 90 -3.65 -11.10 -11.33
C GLN A 90 -4.45 -12.39 -11.06
N SER A 91 -4.89 -12.62 -9.81
CA SER A 91 -5.61 -13.85 -9.46
C SER A 91 -7.13 -13.79 -9.65
N HIS A 92 -7.64 -12.83 -10.43
CA HIS A 92 -9.07 -12.70 -10.76
C HIS A 92 -9.34 -12.43 -12.24
#